data_AF-A0A068VA30-F1
#
_entry.id   AF-A0A068VA30-F1
#
_cell.length_a   1.000
_cell.length_b   1.000
_cell.length_c   1.000
_cell.angle_alpha   90.00
_cell.angle_beta   90.00
_cell.angle_gamma   90.00
#
_symmetry.space_group_name_H-M   'P 1'
#
loop_
_entity.id
_entity.type
_entity.pdbx_description
1 polymer ?
#
loop_
_entity_poly.entity_id
_entity_poly.type
_entity_poly.pdbx_seq_one_letter_code
_entity_poly.pdbx_strand_id
1 'polypeptide(L)'
;MGGKKFGVLLCADDSENVKKRYGGHFGAFVRMLGEEGETWKVFRVANGEFPDDEEIKEFDGFVITGSFSDAHGTDVWICRLLNLLKQLDSMKKKVLGICFGHQVYIYR
;
A
#
# COMPACT_ATOMS: atom_id res chain seq x y z
N MET A 1 17.83 -10.34 15.60
CA MET A 1 17.15 -9.04 15.81
C MET A 1 16.18 -8.91 14.65
N GLY A 2 14.88 -9.07 14.90
CA GLY A 2 13.87 -9.10 13.84
C GLY A 2 13.74 -7.72 13.21
N GLY A 3 14.13 -7.59 11.95
CA GLY A 3 13.91 -6.39 11.17
C GLY A 3 12.42 -6.08 11.04
N LYS A 4 12.04 -4.80 11.01
CA LYS A 4 10.63 -4.42 10.79
C LYS A 4 10.19 -4.81 9.38
N LYS A 5 8.96 -5.29 9.25
CA LYS A 5 8.39 -5.71 7.96
C LYS A 5 7.26 -4.76 7.56
N PHE A 6 7.34 -4.19 6.37
CA PHE A 6 6.33 -3.25 5.84
C PHE A 6 5.71 -3.74 4.53
N GLY A 7 4.39 -3.56 4.40
CA GLY A 7 3.64 -3.86 3.20
C GLY A 7 3.36 -2.61 2.38
N VAL A 8 3.47 -2.68 1.05
CA VAL A 8 3.10 -1.59 0.14
C VAL A 8 1.88 -2.03 -0.67
N LEU A 9 0.75 -1.36 -0.48
CA LEU A 9 -0.49 -1.56 -1.22
C LEU A 9 -0.48 -0.65 -2.45
N LEU A 10 -0.10 -1.22 -3.60
CA LEU A 10 0.05 -0.50 -4.86
C LEU A 10 -1.31 -0.35 -5.57
N CYS A 11 -1.82 0.87 -5.60
CA CYS A 11 -3.16 1.21 -6.10
C CYS A 11 -3.19 1.71 -7.56
N ALA A 12 -2.05 1.74 -8.24
CA ALA A 12 -1.93 1.99 -9.67
C ALA A 12 -0.69 1.31 -10.22
N ASP A 13 -0.81 0.69 -11.39
CA ASP A 13 0.38 0.26 -12.12
C ASP A 13 1.16 1.51 -12.60
N ASP A 14 2.47 1.46 -12.42
CA ASP A 14 3.35 2.50 -12.94
C ASP A 14 3.22 2.55 -14.47
N SER A 15 2.86 3.72 -15.00
CA SER A 15 3.05 3.98 -16.44
C SER A 15 4.52 3.76 -16.80
N GLU A 16 4.82 3.32 -18.03
CA GLU A 16 6.21 3.08 -18.47
C GLU A 16 7.14 4.29 -18.21
N ASN A 17 6.58 5.51 -18.24
CA ASN A 17 7.29 6.74 -17.92
C ASN A 17 7.72 6.84 -16.45
N VAL A 18 6.90 6.38 -15.50
CA VAL A 18 7.25 6.35 -14.07
C VAL A 18 8.26 5.25 -13.76
N LYS A 19 8.12 4.09 -14.41
CA LYS A 19 9.11 3.01 -14.36
C LYS A 19 10.49 3.49 -14.82
N LYS A 20 10.55 4.18 -15.97
CA LYS A 20 11.80 4.69 -16.54
C LYS A 20 12.45 5.83 -15.73
N ARG A 21 11.64 6.72 -15.14
CA ARG A 21 12.16 7.96 -14.54
C ARG A 21 12.51 7.84 -13.05
N TYR A 22 11.86 6.92 -12.33
CA TYR A 22 12.03 6.75 -10.88
C TYR A 22 12.24 5.30 -10.43
N GLY A 23 12.30 4.34 -11.35
CA GLY A 23 12.28 2.90 -11.02
C GLY A 23 10.89 2.40 -10.60
N GLY A 24 9.84 3.16 -10.95
CA GLY A 24 8.46 2.95 -10.47
C GLY A 24 8.19 3.72 -9.17
N HIS A 25 6.91 3.96 -8.85
CA HIS A 25 6.48 4.51 -7.56
C HIS A 25 7.05 3.69 -6.40
N PHE A 26 7.12 2.37 -6.56
CA PHE A 26 7.72 1.45 -5.60
C PHE A 26 9.20 1.75 -5.30
N GLY A 27 10.02 1.95 -6.34
CA GLY A 27 11.45 2.22 -6.18
C GLY A 27 11.72 3.53 -5.44
N ALA A 28 10.88 4.54 -5.65
CA ALA A 28 10.94 5.80 -4.91
C ALA A 28 10.54 5.62 -3.44
N PHE A 29 9.50 4.84 -3.13
CA PHE A 29 9.04 4.64 -1.75
C PHE A 29 10.00 3.84 -0.90
N VAL A 30 10.49 2.70 -1.39
CA VAL A 30 11.48 1.90 -0.63
C VAL A 30 12.77 2.70 -0.43
N ARG A 31 13.19 3.49 -1.43
CA ARG A 31 14.38 4.33 -1.31
C ARG A 31 14.20 5.53 -0.36
N MET A 32 12.97 6.01 -0.18
CA MET A 32 12.66 7.17 0.66
C MET A 32 12.31 6.78 2.11
N LEU A 33 11.70 5.60 2.32
CA LEU A 33 11.19 5.16 3.62
C LEU A 33 11.96 3.98 4.23
N GLY A 34 12.68 3.20 3.42
CA GLY A 34 13.37 2.02 3.89
C GLY A 34 14.64 2.37 4.68
N GLU A 35 14.71 1.89 5.91
CA GLU A 35 15.93 1.92 6.73
C GLU A 35 16.69 0.57 6.68
N GLU A 36 17.97 0.58 7.07
CA GLU A 36 18.76 -0.67 7.13
C GLU A 36 18.11 -1.68 8.09
N GLY A 37 17.93 -2.91 7.60
CA GLY A 37 17.31 -3.99 8.36
C GLY A 37 15.78 -4.08 8.21
N GLU A 38 15.15 -3.20 7.44
CA GLU A 38 13.72 -3.32 7.14
C GLU A 38 13.43 -4.21 5.92
N THR A 39 12.34 -4.97 5.98
CA THR A 39 11.87 -5.81 4.86
C THR A 39 10.59 -5.26 4.28
N TRP A 40 10.54 -5.09 2.97
CA TRP A 40 9.41 -4.50 2.28
C TRP A 40 8.79 -5.48 1.28
N LYS A 41 7.47 -5.64 1.28
CA LYS A 41 6.72 -6.46 0.31
C LYS A 41 5.66 -5.64 -0.40
N VAL A 42 5.50 -5.86 -1.70
CA VAL A 42 4.47 -5.20 -2.53
C VAL A 42 3.27 -6.11 -2.73
N PHE A 43 2.09 -5.52 -2.61
CA PHE A 43 0.81 -6.10 -2.98
C PHE A 43 0.18 -5.24 -4.06
N ARG A 44 0.01 -5.78 -5.27
CA ARG A 44 -0.64 -5.08 -6.39
C ARG A 44 -2.15 -5.14 -6.22
N VAL A 45 -2.66 -4.38 -5.26
CA VAL A 45 -4.09 -4.41 -4.91
C VAL A 45 -4.98 -4.02 -6.09
N ALA A 46 -4.52 -3.13 -6.97
CA ALA A 46 -5.21 -2.81 -8.22
C ALA A 46 -5.38 -4.02 -9.16
N ASN A 47 -4.48 -5.00 -9.08
CA ASN A 47 -4.51 -6.24 -9.87
C ASN A 47 -5.14 -7.42 -9.08
N GLY A 48 -5.73 -7.16 -7.91
CA GLY A 48 -6.36 -8.20 -7.09
C GLY A 48 -5.41 -8.96 -6.15
N GLU A 49 -4.14 -8.55 -6.08
CA GLU A 49 -3.15 -9.13 -5.15
C GLU A 49 -3.24 -8.43 -3.80
N PHE A 50 -3.77 -9.13 -2.80
CA PHE A 50 -3.92 -8.65 -1.42
C PHE A 50 -3.19 -9.59 -0.47
N PRO A 51 -2.67 -9.09 0.66
CA PRO A 51 -2.15 -9.96 1.72
C PRO A 51 -3.27 -10.81 2.32
N ASP A 52 -2.94 -12.02 2.74
CA ASP A 52 -3.81 -12.82 3.60
C ASP A 52 -3.71 -12.43 5.09
N ASP A 53 -4.58 -13.01 5.92
CA ASP A 53 -4.67 -12.69 7.35
C ASP A 53 -3.41 -13.08 8.15
N GLU A 54 -2.67 -14.09 7.69
CA GLU A 54 -1.42 -14.51 8.34
C GLU A 54 -0.30 -13.54 7.97
N GLU A 55 -0.21 -13.20 6.68
CA GLU A 55 0.72 -12.19 6.17
C GLU A 55 0.51 -10.85 6.86
N ILE A 56 -0.74 -10.39 7.02
CA ILE A 56 -1.05 -9.12 7.70
C ILE A 56 -0.47 -9.06 9.11
N LYS A 57 -0.45 -10.19 9.83
CA LYS A 57 0.07 -10.25 11.20
C LYS A 57 1.59 -10.06 11.22
N GLU A 58 2.30 -10.54 10.20
CA GLU A 58 3.75 -10.42 10.08
C GLU A 58 4.24 -8.99 9.79
N PHE A 59 3.38 -8.13 9.22
CA PHE A 59 3.76 -6.74 8.90
C PHE A 59 3.58 -5.81 10.10
N ASP A 60 4.57 -4.98 10.39
CA ASP A 60 4.51 -3.90 11.38
C ASP A 60 3.68 -2.70 10.89
N GLY A 61 3.56 -2.54 9.59
CA GLY A 61 2.75 -1.48 8.99
C GLY A 61 2.59 -1.60 7.48
N PHE A 62 1.73 -0.74 6.94
CA PHE A 62 1.36 -0.71 5.53
C PHE A 62 1.47 0.72 4.98
N VAL A 63 1.86 0.82 3.72
CA VAL A 63 1.87 2.06 2.94
C VAL A 63 0.93 1.90 1.76
N ILE A 64 0.00 2.84 1.58
CA ILE A 64 -0.92 2.88 0.45
C ILE A 64 -0.42 3.91 -0.55
N THR A 65 -0.18 3.49 -1.79
CA THR A 65 0.24 4.42 -2.84
C THR A 65 -0.94 5.21 -3.40
N GLY A 66 -0.66 6.39 -3.96
CA GLY A 66 -1.65 7.14 -4.73
C GLY A 66 -2.05 6.39 -6.00
N SER A 67 -3.23 6.71 -6.53
CA SER A 67 -3.73 6.22 -7.81
C SER A 67 -4.09 7.39 -8.72
N PHE A 68 -3.91 7.21 -10.04
CA PHE A 68 -4.53 8.07 -11.05
C PHE A 68 -6.00 7.68 -11.31
N SER A 69 -6.45 6.56 -10.74
CA SER A 69 -7.82 6.08 -10.87
C SER A 69 -8.73 6.90 -9.96
N ASP A 70 -9.89 7.25 -10.49
CA ASP A 70 -10.94 7.97 -9.78
C ASP A 70 -11.35 7.22 -8.50
N ALA A 71 -11.43 7.91 -7.35
CA ALA A 71 -11.81 7.35 -6.03
C ALA A 71 -13.18 6.68 -6.06
N HIS A 72 -13.96 7.07 -7.06
CA HIS A 72 -15.36 6.77 -7.23
C HIS A 72 -15.62 5.59 -8.17
N GLY A 73 -14.56 4.91 -8.63
CA GLY A 73 -14.70 3.66 -9.36
C GLY A 73 -15.45 2.62 -8.53
N THR A 74 -16.42 1.92 -9.13
CA THR A 74 -17.11 0.77 -8.53
C THR A 74 -16.28 -0.51 -8.59
N ASP A 75 -14.97 -0.38 -8.72
CA ASP A 75 -14.09 -1.51 -8.96
C ASP A 75 -14.00 -2.39 -7.71
N VAL A 76 -14.11 -3.70 -7.92
CA VAL A 76 -14.09 -4.71 -6.85
C VAL A 76 -12.86 -4.59 -5.96
N TRP A 77 -11.72 -4.18 -6.53
CA TRP A 77 -10.47 -4.02 -5.78
C TRP A 77 -10.53 -2.83 -4.80
N ILE A 78 -11.27 -1.76 -5.10
CA ILE A 78 -11.45 -0.61 -4.20
C ILE A 78 -12.26 -1.04 -2.98
N CYS A 79 -13.37 -1.76 -3.19
CA CYS A 79 -14.18 -2.32 -2.11
C CYS A 79 -13.34 -3.25 -1.21
N ARG A 80 -12.51 -4.10 -1.82
CA ARG A 80 -11.61 -5.01 -1.08
C ARG A 80 -10.52 -4.26 -0.33
N LEU A 81 -9.98 -3.18 -0.90
CA LEU A 81 -9.02 -2.31 -0.23
C LEU A 81 -9.65 -1.63 0.99
N LEU A 82 -10.85 -1.05 0.87
CA LEU A 82 -11.55 -0.46 2.01
C LEU A 82 -11.79 -1.48 3.14
N ASN A 83 -12.12 -2.72 2.81
CA ASN A 83 -12.27 -3.78 3.81
C ASN A 83 -10.94 -4.12 4.49
N LEU A 84 -9.86 -4.25 3.72
CA LEU A 84 -8.51 -4.45 4.26
C LEU A 84 -8.12 -3.29 5.20
N LEU A 85 -8.39 -2.03 4.84
CA LEU A 85 -8.06 -0.89 5.69
C LEU A 85 -8.80 -0.93 7.02
N LYS A 86 -10.08 -1.30 7.03
CA LYS A 86 -10.85 -1.51 8.26
C LYS A 86 -10.26 -2.63 9.12
N GLN A 87 -9.81 -3.71 8.49
CA GLN A 87 -9.15 -4.81 9.19
C GLN A 87 -7.83 -4.33 9.82
N LEU A 88 -6.99 -3.61 9.08
CA LEU A 88 -5.73 -3.06 9.58
C LEU A 88 -5.94 -2.10 10.75
N ASP A 89 -6.96 -1.24 10.67
CA ASP A 89 -7.35 -0.33 11.75
C ASP A 89 -7.81 -1.09 13.00
N SER A 90 -8.66 -2.12 12.84
CA SER A 90 -9.09 -2.98 13.94
C SER A 90 -7.93 -3.70 14.64
N MET A 91 -6.86 -4.00 13.88
CA MET A 91 -5.63 -4.62 14.36
C MET A 91 -4.60 -3.60 14.87
N LYS A 92 -4.93 -2.30 14.86
CA LYS A 92 -4.05 -1.18 15.23
C LYS A 92 -2.71 -1.19 14.47
N LYS A 93 -2.72 -1.68 13.23
CA LYS A 93 -1.55 -1.66 12.34
C LYS A 93 -1.29 -0.23 11.88
N LYS A 94 -0.02 0.15 11.72
CA LYS A 94 0.34 1.48 11.22
C LYS A 94 0.03 1.54 9.72
N VAL A 95 -0.74 2.52 9.28
CA VAL A 95 -1.07 2.72 7.87
C VAL A 95 -0.70 4.14 7.44
N LEU A 96 0.09 4.27 6.37
CA LEU A 96 0.49 5.55 5.79
C LEU A 96 -0.08 5.69 4.37
N GLY A 97 -0.89 6.72 4.12
CA GLY A 97 -1.46 6.99 2.81
C GLY A 97 -0.73 8.11 2.07
N ILE A 98 -0.24 7.87 0.85
CA ILE A 98 0.50 8.88 0.07
C ILE A 98 -0.33 9.33 -1.16
N CYS A 99 -0.53 10.64 -1.29
CA CYS A 99 -1.16 11.40 -2.41
C CYS A 99 -2.60 11.03 -2.86
N PHE A 100 -3.20 9.95 -2.37
CA PHE A 100 -4.66 9.71 -2.42
C PHE A 100 -5.20 9.12 -1.12
N GLY A 101 -4.34 8.45 -0.35
CA GLY A 101 -4.67 7.99 1.00
C GLY A 101 -4.98 9.10 2.00
N HIS A 102 -4.68 10.37 1.69
CA HIS A 102 -5.17 11.51 2.47
C HIS A 102 -6.69 11.77 2.27
N GLN A 103 -7.29 11.36 1.14
CA GLN A 103 -8.75 11.46 0.94
C GLN A 103 -9.49 10.23 1.50
N VAL A 104 -8.88 9.04 1.46
CA VAL A 104 -9.52 7.80 1.94
C VAL A 104 -9.48 7.70 3.47
N TYR A 105 -8.49 8.29 4.15
CA TYR A 105 -8.43 8.28 5.62
C TYR A 105 -9.33 9.34 6.29
N ILE A 106 -9.95 10.23 5.53
CA ILE A 106 -10.97 11.18 6.04
C ILE A 106 -12.35 10.65 5.69
N TYR A 107 -12.73 9.46 6.16
CA TYR A 107 -14.13 9.07 6.35
C TYR A 107 -14.24 7.90 7.33
N ARG A 108 -13.83 8.12 8.58
CA ARG A 108 -14.66 8.08 9.80
C ARG A 108 -13.81 8.26 11.04
#